data_AF-A0A3D3K3H3-F1
#
_entry.id   AF-A0A3D3K3H3-F1
#
_cell.length_a   1.000
_cell.length_b   1.000
_cell.length_c   1.000
_cell.angle_alpha   90.00
_cell.angle_beta   90.00
_cell.angle_gamma   90.00
#
_symmetry.space_group_name_H-M   'P 1'
#
loop_
_entity.id
_entity.type
_entity.pdbx_description
1 polymer ?
#
loop_
_entity_poly.entity_id
_entity_poly.type
_entity_poly.pdbx_seq_one_letter_code
_entity_poly.pdbx_strand_id
1 'polypeptide(L)'
;GQGQGGGDASQEAGARRQVAADDVVLRAVVSRTSVFKGEPLRVTFKLYERVPVAGYNDVKFPSFNGFWAQELDHATPRRQRETLNGKVYESFVAREFLLYPQQ
;
A
#
# COMPACT_ATOMS: atom_id res chain seq x y z
N GLY A 1 38.55 -50.35 13.77
CA GLY A 1 38.09 -48.95 13.89
C GLY A 1 36.75 -48.84 13.18
N GLN A 2 35.70 -48.24 13.72
CA GLN A 2 35.55 -46.78 14.00
C GLN A 2 35.92 -45.96 12.76
N GLY A 3 35.12 -45.04 12.21
CA GLY A 3 33.81 -44.44 12.51
C GLY A 3 33.33 -43.73 11.22
N GLN A 4 32.02 -43.55 10.95
CA GLN A 4 31.08 -42.58 11.53
C GLN A 4 31.05 -41.21 10.80
N GLY A 5 29.84 -40.72 10.48
CA GLY A 5 29.51 -39.38 9.97
C GLY A 5 28.71 -39.47 8.66
N GLY A 6 27.37 -39.46 8.65
CA GLY A 6 26.48 -38.44 9.22
C GLY A 6 26.63 -37.18 8.38
N GLY A 7 25.75 -36.85 7.44
CA GLY A 7 24.32 -36.66 7.62
C GLY A 7 24.09 -35.16 7.73
N ASP A 8 23.65 -34.51 6.65
CA ASP A 8 22.63 -33.45 6.68
C ASP A 8 22.30 -33.08 5.23
N ALA A 9 21.26 -33.73 4.68
CA ALA A 9 20.45 -33.08 3.66
C ALA A 9 19.66 -32.00 4.41
N SER A 10 20.34 -30.91 4.74
CA SER A 10 19.75 -29.76 5.39
C SER A 10 18.70 -29.24 4.45
N GLN A 11 17.47 -29.56 4.84
CA GLN A 11 16.23 -29.19 4.22
C GLN A 11 16.32 -27.71 3.87
N GLU A 12 16.38 -27.40 2.58
CA GLU A 12 15.85 -26.15 2.06
C GLU A 12 14.33 -26.19 2.29
N ALA A 13 13.95 -26.10 3.55
CA ALA A 13 12.62 -25.74 3.96
C ALA A 13 12.46 -24.29 3.54
N GLY A 14 12.14 -24.09 2.26
CA GLY A 14 11.55 -22.88 1.76
C GLY A 14 10.26 -22.66 2.52
N ALA A 15 10.38 -22.03 3.70
CA ALA A 15 9.25 -21.57 4.47
C ALA A 15 8.57 -20.55 3.56
N ARG A 16 7.47 -20.99 2.92
CA ARG A 16 6.59 -20.11 2.15
C ARG A 16 6.10 -19.08 3.15
N ARG A 17 6.75 -17.92 3.19
CA ARG A 17 6.44 -16.86 4.13
C ARG A 17 5.00 -16.46 3.85
N GLN A 18 4.11 -16.79 4.78
CA GLN A 18 2.70 -16.50 4.64
C GLN A 18 2.52 -14.99 4.70
N VAL A 19 1.90 -14.41 3.68
CA VAL A 19 1.63 -12.98 3.63
C VAL A 19 0.62 -12.65 4.73
N ALA A 20 1.00 -11.78 5.66
CA ALA A 20 0.13 -11.31 6.72
C ALA A 20 -0.86 -10.25 6.20
N ALA A 21 -1.99 -10.10 6.89
CA ALA A 21 -3.02 -9.13 6.52
C ALA A 21 -2.51 -7.67 6.50
N ASP A 22 -1.43 -7.37 7.23
CA ASP A 22 -0.82 -6.04 7.28
C ASP A 22 0.52 -5.94 6.56
N ASP A 23 0.86 -6.90 5.70
CA ASP A 23 2.04 -6.81 4.82
C ASP A 23 1.78 -5.91 3.60
N VAL A 24 0.51 -5.70 3.23
CA VAL A 24 0.08 -4.74 2.20
C VAL A 24 -1.11 -3.94 2.73
N VAL A 25 -0.99 -2.62 2.77
CA VAL A 25 -2.02 -1.72 3.31
C VAL A 25 -2.22 -0.54 2.37
N LEU A 26 -3.47 -0.24 2.02
CA LEU A 26 -3.85 0.97 1.29
C LEU A 26 -4.50 1.96 2.28
N ARG A 27 -3.99 3.19 2.36
CA ARG A 27 -4.60 4.26 3.17
C ARG A 27 -5.03 5.43 2.30
N ALA A 28 -6.22 5.95 2.57
CA ALA A 28 -6.63 7.25 2.09
C ALA A 28 -6.19 8.32 3.10
N VAL A 29 -5.39 9.28 2.64
CA VAL A 29 -4.98 10.45 3.42
C VAL A 29 -5.69 11.66 2.84
N VAL A 30 -6.50 12.34 3.66
CA VAL A 30 -7.25 13.53 3.26
C VAL A 30 -6.56 14.79 3.77
N SER A 31 -6.55 15.85 2.98
CA SER A 31 -5.96 17.13 3.40
C SER A 31 -6.77 17.85 4.48
N ARG A 32 -8.06 17.53 4.59
CA ARG A 32 -9.03 18.11 5.54
C ARG A 32 -10.25 17.21 5.67
N THR A 33 -10.94 17.32 6.80
CA THR A 33 -12.16 16.55 7.12
C THR A 33 -13.43 17.38 7.09
N SER A 34 -13.32 18.72 7.05
CA SER A 34 -14.43 19.65 6.85
C SER A 34 -14.20 20.39 5.54
N VAL A 35 -15.25 20.47 4.71
CA VAL A 35 -15.24 21.08 3.38
C VAL A 35 -16.54 21.84 3.14
N PHE A 36 -16.46 22.87 2.31
CA PHE A 36 -17.61 23.64 1.85
C PHE A 36 -17.81 23.44 0.35
N LYS A 37 -19.03 23.64 -0.13
CA LYS A 37 -19.34 23.52 -1.56
C LYS A 37 -18.38 24.35 -2.42
N GLY A 38 -17.81 23.71 -3.44
CA GLY A 38 -16.85 24.32 -4.36
C GLY A 38 -15.41 24.36 -3.86
N GLU A 39 -15.14 24.06 -2.58
CA GLU A 39 -13.78 23.97 -2.05
C GLU A 39 -13.28 22.52 -2.12
N PRO A 40 -12.27 22.19 -2.95
CA PRO A 40 -11.81 20.82 -3.06
C PRO A 40 -11.02 20.37 -1.84
N LEU A 41 -11.16 19.10 -1.47
CA LEU A 41 -10.14 18.40 -0.67
C LEU A 41 -9.24 17.55 -1.56
N ARG A 42 -8.02 17.33 -1.09
CA ARG A 42 -7.08 16.39 -1.72
C ARG A 42 -7.16 15.06 -1.00
N VAL A 43 -7.30 13.97 -1.76
CA VAL A 43 -7.27 12.60 -1.25
C VAL A 43 -6.11 11.87 -1.92
N THR A 44 -5.14 11.45 -1.11
CA THR A 44 -3.97 10.69 -1.56
C THR A 44 -4.13 9.24 -1.10
N PHE A 45 -4.22 8.31 -2.06
CA PHE A 45 -4.17 6.88 -1.78
C PHE A 45 -2.73 6.42 -1.74
N LYS A 46 -2.27 6.04 -0.55
CA LYS A 46 -0.90 5.63 -0.30
C LYS A 46 -0.84 4.14 -0.01
N LEU A 47 -0.05 3.42 -0.80
CA LEU A 47 0.20 2.00 -0.62
C LEU A 47 1.43 1.81 0.27
N TYR A 48 1.34 0.84 1.17
CA TYR A 48 2.37 0.43 2.10
C TYR A 48 2.63 -1.07 1.93
N GLU A 49 3.89 -1.46 1.72
CA GLU A 49 4.28 -2.83 1.39
C GLU A 49 5.47 -3.29 2.26
N ARG A 50 5.42 -4.53 2.71
CA ARG A 50 6.52 -5.22 3.45
C ARG A 50 6.99 -6.48 2.75
N VAL A 51 6.33 -6.85 1.67
CA VAL A 51 6.63 -8.01 0.83
C VAL A 51 6.68 -7.57 -0.63
N PRO A 52 7.45 -8.24 -1.49
CA PRO A 52 7.42 -7.97 -2.92
C PRO A 52 6.00 -8.21 -3.48
N VAL A 53 5.48 -7.25 -4.23
CA VAL A 53 4.20 -7.36 -4.94
C VAL A 53 4.47 -7.47 -6.43
N ALA A 54 4.00 -8.55 -7.04
CA ALA A 54 4.24 -8.84 -8.46
C ALA A 54 3.46 -7.90 -9.40
N GLY A 55 2.34 -7.34 -8.95
CA GLY A 55 1.53 -6.39 -9.71
C GLY A 55 0.22 -6.04 -9.01
N TYR A 56 -0.45 -4.98 -9.50
CA TYR A 56 -1.70 -4.45 -8.94
C TYR A 56 -2.82 -4.61 -9.96
N ASN A 57 -3.36 -5.83 -10.06
CA ASN A 57 -4.48 -6.11 -10.94
C ASN A 57 -5.80 -5.94 -10.17
N ASP A 58 -6.83 -5.43 -10.85
CA ASP A 58 -8.20 -5.30 -10.31
C ASP A 58 -8.34 -4.49 -9.01
N VAL A 59 -7.46 -3.51 -8.78
CA VAL A 59 -7.58 -2.61 -7.62
C VAL A 59 -8.86 -1.77 -7.74
N LYS A 60 -9.79 -1.99 -6.82
CA LYS A 60 -11.03 -1.21 -6.73
C LYS A 60 -10.85 -0.07 -5.74
N PHE A 61 -10.91 1.14 -6.25
CA PHE A 61 -10.99 2.35 -5.43
C PHE A 61 -12.45 2.62 -5.03
N PRO A 62 -12.69 3.25 -3.87
CA PRO A 62 -14.04 3.62 -3.46
C PRO A 62 -14.65 4.63 -4.44
N SER A 63 -15.98 4.66 -4.54
CA SER A 63 -16.66 5.74 -5.24
C SER A 63 -16.70 7.01 -4.38
N PHE A 64 -16.60 8.17 -5.03
CA PHE A 64 -16.67 9.48 -4.36
C PHE A 64 -18.07 10.07 -4.42
N ASN A 65 -19.04 9.38 -3.81
CA ASN A 65 -20.45 9.80 -3.85
C ASN A 65 -20.63 11.21 -3.27
N GLY A 66 -21.34 12.09 -3.98
CA GLY A 66 -21.54 13.48 -3.57
C GLY A 66 -20.37 14.42 -3.91
N PHE A 67 -19.32 13.91 -4.56
CA PHE A 67 -18.19 14.69 -5.03
C PHE A 67 -18.04 14.55 -6.55
N TRP A 68 -17.65 15.64 -7.21
CA TRP A 68 -16.96 15.52 -8.49
C TRP A 68 -15.50 15.23 -8.21
N ALA A 69 -14.94 14.21 -8.88
CA ALA A 69 -13.57 13.77 -8.64
C ALA A 69 -12.71 14.06 -9.87
N GLN A 70 -11.61 14.77 -9.64
CA GLN A 70 -10.55 14.96 -10.61
C GLN A 70 -9.35 14.14 -10.18
N GLU A 71 -8.97 13.14 -10.97
CA GLU A 71 -7.73 12.41 -10.75
C GLU A 71 -6.53 13.32 -11.07
N LEU A 72 -5.52 13.28 -10.21
CA LEU A 72 -4.26 13.97 -10.41
C LEU A 72 -3.23 12.96 -10.92
N ASP A 73 -2.81 13.14 -12.18
CA ASP A 73 -1.74 12.34 -12.74
C ASP A 73 -0.40 12.71 -12.08
N HIS A 74 0.40 11.69 -11.82
CA HIS A 74 1.76 11.83 -11.34
C HIS A 74 2.71 11.09 -12.26
N ALA A 75 3.93 11.60 -12.35
CA ALA A 75 5.06 10.82 -12.85
C ALA A 75 5.26 9.56 -11.99
N THR A 76 6.09 8.63 -12.47
CA THR A 76 6.42 7.36 -11.80
C THR A 76 6.47 7.50 -10.26
N PRO A 77 5.66 6.73 -9.51
CA PRO A 77 5.57 6.86 -8.07
C PRO A 77 6.94 6.71 -7.41
N ARG A 78 7.30 7.68 -6.56
CA ARG A 78 8.52 7.61 -5.76
C ARG A 78 8.25 6.76 -4.52
N ARG A 79 9.04 5.70 -4.36
CA ARG A 79 9.04 4.83 -3.17
C ARG A 79 9.84 5.47 -2.03
N GLN A 80 9.35 5.35 -0.81
CA GLN A 80 9.98 5.85 0.42
C GLN A 80 9.71 4.94 1.60
N ARG A 81 10.60 4.92 2.60
CA ARG A 81 10.41 4.12 3.82
C ARG A 81 9.60 4.89 4.86
N GLU A 82 8.57 4.26 5.40
CA GLU A 82 7.70 4.85 6.43
C GLU A 82 7.39 3.86 7.54
N THR A 83 7.18 4.38 8.75
CA THR A 83 6.72 3.57 9.88
C THR A 83 5.22 3.75 10.08
N LEU A 84 4.47 2.65 10.04
CA LEU A 84 3.03 2.61 10.29
C LEU A 84 2.78 1.53 11.36
N ASN A 85 2.09 1.88 12.44
CA ASN A 85 1.78 0.97 13.56
C ASN A 85 3.02 0.20 14.09
N GLY A 86 4.17 0.87 14.17
CA GLY A 86 5.44 0.29 14.65
C GLY A 86 6.16 -0.61 13.65
N LYS A 87 5.65 -0.79 12.43
CA LYS A 87 6.28 -1.57 11.37
C LYS A 87 6.81 -0.65 10.27
N VAL A 88 7.98 -0.98 9.72
CA VAL A 88 8.57 -0.26 8.59
C VAL A 88 8.05 -0.85 7.29
N TYR A 89 7.56 0.01 6.41
CA TYR A 89 7.03 -0.28 5.08
C TYR A 89 7.83 0.47 4.03
N GLU A 90 7.88 -0.07 2.83
CA GLU A 90 8.05 0.74 1.64
C GLU A 90 6.69 1.33 1.25
N SER A 91 6.64 2.59 0.86
CA SER A 91 5.39 3.27 0.54
C SER A 91 5.51 4.17 -0.68
N PHE A 92 4.41 4.33 -1.39
CA PHE A 92 4.32 5.25 -2.54
C PHE A 92 2.86 5.70 -2.75
N VAL A 93 2.70 6.82 -3.45
CA VAL A 93 1.38 7.33 -3.84
C VAL A 93 0.88 6.49 -5.02
N ALA A 94 -0.21 5.76 -4.82
CA ALA A 94 -0.81 4.92 -5.85
C ALA A 94 -1.77 5.70 -6.74
N ARG A 95 -2.61 6.57 -6.14
CA ARG A 95 -3.51 7.49 -6.83
C ARG A 95 -3.74 8.73 -6.00
N GLU A 96 -4.16 9.79 -6.65
CA GLU A 96 -4.51 11.02 -5.97
C GLU A 96 -5.66 11.73 -6.68
N PHE A 97 -6.52 12.38 -5.90
CA PHE A 97 -7.69 13.07 -6.42
C PHE A 97 -7.87 14.43 -5.74
N LEU A 98 -8.42 15.37 -6.49
CA LEU A 98 -9.17 16.51 -5.95
C LEU A 98 -10.66 16.14 -5.95
N LEU A 99 -11.29 16.21 -4.77
CA LEU A 99 -12.70 15.93 -4.60
C LEU A 99 -13.45 17.24 -4.30
N TYR A 100 -14.41 17.57 -5.16
CA TYR A 100 -15.19 18.80 -5.10
C TYR A 100 -16.61 18.48 -4.58
N PRO A 101 -16.97 18.92 -3.36
CA PRO A 101 -18.29 18.67 -2.80
C PRO A 101 -19.39 19.29 -3.68
N GLN A 102 -20.45 18.52 -3.97
CA GLN A 102 -21.54 18.95 -4.85
C GLN A 102 -22.74 19.54 -4.10
N GLN A 103 -22.86 19.22 -2.81
CA GLN A 103 -23.92 19.71 -1.91
C GLN A 103 -23.34 20.68 -0.90
#